data_AF-A0A6M3JBQ5-F1
#
_entry.id   AF-A0A6M3JBQ5-F1
#
_cell.length_a   1.000
_cell.length_b   1.000
_cell.length_c   1.000
_cell.angle_alpha   90.00
_cell.angle_beta   90.00
_cell.angle_gamma   90.00
#
_symmetry.space_group_name_H-M   'P 1'
#
loop_
_entity.id
_entity.type
_entity.pdbx_description
1 polymer ?
#
loop_
_entity_poly.entity_id
_entity_poly.type
_entity_poly.pdbx_seq_one_letter_code
_entity_poly.pdbx_strand_id
1 'polypeptide(L)'
;MGNPNWVKGVSGNPGGRPRRRNTWAAALARVGCERDENGVTRKIRTARRHYEKAENGDLGEWIAIMEREDGKPVQPIAGSDTYPPVSVRMIEVFENAADGGDDSESAGLAEDFRD
;
A
#
# COMPACT_ATOMS: atom_id res chain seq x y z
N MET A 1 22.25 23.56 -23.34
CA MET A 1 23.18 22.44 -23.62
C MET A 1 23.10 21.49 -22.43
N GLY A 2 22.84 20.19 -22.65
CA GLY A 2 22.77 19.19 -21.58
C GLY A 2 24.17 18.84 -21.04
N ASN A 3 24.25 18.49 -19.76
CA ASN A 3 25.51 18.14 -19.10
C ASN A 3 26.11 16.87 -19.76
N PRO A 4 27.31 16.92 -20.37
CA PRO A 4 27.87 15.82 -21.17
C PRO A 4 28.18 14.53 -20.37
N ASN A 5 28.14 14.60 -19.04
CA ASN A 5 28.46 13.48 -18.15
C ASN A 5 27.23 12.70 -17.65
N TRP A 6 26.03 13.04 -18.08
CA TRP A 6 24.83 12.30 -17.68
C TRP A 6 24.63 11.06 -18.56
N VAL A 7 25.09 9.91 -18.07
CA VAL A 7 24.88 8.61 -18.74
C VAL A 7 23.45 8.14 -18.50
N LYS A 8 22.70 7.90 -19.58
CA LYS A 8 21.31 7.42 -19.51
C LYS A 8 21.26 6.10 -18.72
N GLY A 9 20.42 6.05 -17.68
CA GLY A 9 20.27 4.89 -16.79
C GLY A 9 21.19 4.87 -15.57
N VAL A 10 22.14 5.81 -15.47
CA VAL A 10 23.00 5.98 -14.30
C VAL A 10 22.48 7.14 -13.46
N SER A 11 22.09 6.83 -12.22
CA SER A 11 21.74 7.84 -11.22
C SER A 11 22.95 8.77 -11.03
N GLY A 12 22.77 10.07 -11.25
CA GLY A 12 23.81 11.09 -11.06
C GLY A 12 24.24 11.30 -9.60
N ASN A 13 23.73 10.50 -8.65
CA ASN A 13 24.18 10.49 -7.27
C ASN A 13 25.37 9.51 -7.10
N PRO A 14 26.62 10.02 -6.96
CA PRO A 14 27.81 9.19 -6.78
C PRO A 14 27.80 8.38 -5.47
N GLY A 15 27.01 8.79 -4.47
CA GLY A 15 26.82 8.04 -3.23
C GLY A 15 25.84 6.87 -3.34
N GLY A 16 25.17 6.70 -4.49
CA GLY A 16 24.12 5.71 -4.69
C GLY A 16 22.88 5.95 -3.84
N ARG A 17 21.90 5.06 -3.93
CA ARG A 17 20.72 5.10 -3.04
C ARG A 17 21.17 4.74 -1.61
N PRO A 18 20.88 5.57 -0.60
CA PRO A 18 21.19 5.24 0.79
C PRO A 18 20.65 3.86 1.16
N ARG A 19 21.45 3.07 1.89
CA ARG A 19 21.05 1.73 2.33
C ARG A 19 19.75 1.84 3.12
N ARG A 20 18.71 1.08 2.72
CA ARG A 20 17.33 1.14 3.26
C ARG A 20 17.24 1.16 4.79
N ARG A 21 18.23 0.59 5.49
CA ARG A 21 18.25 0.38 6.95
C ARG A 21 18.61 1.63 7.77
N ASN A 22 19.28 2.64 7.19
CA ASN A 22 19.66 3.89 7.87
C ASN A 22 18.82 5.08 7.40
N THR A 23 17.53 4.84 7.17
CA THR A 23 16.61 5.87 6.72
C THR A 23 15.66 6.24 7.84
N TRP A 24 15.13 7.48 7.83
CA TRP A 24 14.07 7.89 8.74
C TRP A 24 12.87 6.92 8.66
N ALA A 25 12.54 6.46 7.45
CA ALA A 25 11.50 5.46 7.26
C ALA A 25 11.76 4.16 8.05
N ALA A 26 13.01 3.68 8.10
CA ALA A 26 13.36 2.49 8.88
C ALA A 26 13.26 2.74 10.39
N ALA A 27 13.65 3.92 10.88
CA ALA A 27 13.50 4.27 12.28
C ALA A 27 12.02 4.39 12.70
N LEU A 28 11.19 5.06 11.89
CA LEU A 28 9.74 5.14 12.11
C LEU A 28 9.06 3.79 12.04
N ALA A 29 9.50 2.90 11.13
CA ALA A 29 8.97 1.54 11.06
C ALA A 29 9.29 0.76 12.34
N ARG A 30 10.51 0.87 12.87
CA ARG A 30 10.90 0.24 14.14
C ARG A 30 10.05 0.72 15.30
N VAL A 31 9.97 2.04 15.51
CA VAL A 31 9.17 2.65 16.58
C VAL A 31 7.68 2.31 16.44
N GLY A 32 7.18 2.29 15.20
CA GLY A 32 5.79 1.94 14.92
C GLY A 32 5.44 0.48 15.24
N CYS A 33 6.42 -0.42 15.17
CA CYS A 33 6.26 -1.84 15.48
C CYS A 33 6.47 -2.19 16.97
N GLU A 34 6.91 -1.23 17.80
CA GLU A 34 7.00 -1.42 19.26
C GLU A 34 5.63 -1.78 19.83
N ARG A 35 5.61 -2.83 20.67
CA ARG A 35 4.41 -3.32 21.34
C ARG A 35 4.38 -2.85 22.78
N ASP A 36 3.18 -2.61 23.30
CA ASP A 36 2.96 -2.40 24.73
C ASP A 36 2.80 -3.74 25.47
N GLU A 37 2.53 -3.66 26.78
CA GLU A 37 2.30 -4.81 27.67
C GLU A 37 1.14 -5.71 27.19
N ASN A 38 0.19 -5.15 26.44
CA ASN A 38 -0.96 -5.85 25.87
C ASN A 38 -0.67 -6.38 24.45
N GLY A 39 0.56 -6.26 23.96
CA GLY A 39 0.97 -6.72 22.65
C GLY A 39 0.52 -5.83 21.48
N VAL A 40 -0.06 -4.65 21.74
CA VAL A 40 -0.57 -3.74 20.71
C VAL A 40 0.54 -2.84 20.18
N THR A 41 0.69 -2.78 18.86
CA THR A 41 1.72 -1.94 18.25
C THR A 41 1.41 -0.45 18.40
N ARG A 42 2.46 0.38 18.45
CA ARG A 42 2.31 1.85 18.48
C ARG A 42 1.55 2.38 17.26
N LYS A 43 1.70 1.77 16.08
CA LYS A 43 0.92 2.09 14.88
C LYS A 43 -0.59 1.92 15.11
N ILE A 44 -1.01 0.79 15.67
CA ILE A 44 -2.43 0.52 15.95
C ILE A 44 -2.98 1.52 16.97
N ARG A 45 -2.24 1.79 18.05
CA ARG A 45 -2.65 2.79 19.06
C ARG A 45 -2.79 4.19 18.45
N THR A 46 -1.89 4.56 17.54
CA THR A 46 -1.95 5.85 16.84
C THR A 46 -3.16 5.90 15.91
N ALA A 47 -3.41 4.83 15.14
CA ALA A 47 -4.58 4.72 14.29
C ALA A 47 -5.89 4.87 15.09
N ARG A 48 -6.02 4.19 16.24
CA ARG A 48 -7.18 4.33 17.13
C ARG A 48 -7.44 5.78 17.55
N ARG A 49 -6.38 6.54 17.88
CA ARG A 49 -6.52 7.97 18.22
C ARG A 49 -7.00 8.83 17.05
N HIS A 50 -6.64 8.50 15.82
CA HIS A 50 -7.15 9.20 14.64
C HIS A 50 -8.66 8.94 14.48
N TYR A 51 -9.10 7.69 14.64
CA TYR A 51 -10.52 7.34 14.62
C TYR A 51 -11.31 8.03 15.75
N GLU A 52 -10.80 8.01 16.98
CA GLU A 52 -11.42 8.72 18.11
C GLU A 52 -11.59 10.22 17.84
N LYS A 53 -10.58 10.88 17.25
CA LYS A 53 -10.69 12.30 16.87
C LYS A 53 -11.71 12.55 15.77
N ALA A 54 -11.74 11.69 14.75
CA ALA A 54 -12.72 11.77 13.68
C ALA A 54 -14.14 11.60 14.23
N GLU A 55 -14.38 10.63 15.11
CA GLU A 55 -15.67 10.44 15.79
C GLU A 55 -16.11 11.66 16.60
N ASN A 56 -15.15 12.42 17.16
CA ASN A 56 -15.39 13.68 17.84
C ASN A 56 -15.61 14.89 16.90
N GLY A 57 -15.71 14.67 15.60
CA GLY A 57 -16.01 15.71 14.61
C GLY A 57 -14.80 16.43 14.02
N ASP A 58 -13.58 15.89 14.19
CA ASP A 58 -12.40 16.42 13.50
C ASP A 58 -12.47 16.09 11.99
N LEU A 59 -12.90 17.07 11.19
CA LEU A 59 -13.04 16.93 9.74
C LEU A 59 -11.70 16.59 9.05
N GLY A 60 -10.57 17.09 9.58
CA GLY A 60 -9.25 16.83 9.02
C GLY A 60 -8.89 15.35 9.13
N GLU A 61 -9.20 14.74 10.27
CA GLU A 61 -8.99 13.31 10.51
C GLU A 61 -9.95 12.45 9.67
N TRP A 62 -11.22 12.87 9.52
CA TRP A 62 -12.17 12.24 8.59
C TRP A 62 -11.62 12.19 7.17
N ILE A 63 -11.17 13.32 6.63
CA ILE A 63 -10.60 13.39 5.28
C ILE A 63 -9.36 12.50 5.18
N ALA A 64 -8.47 12.55 6.18
CA ALA A 64 -7.24 11.76 6.18
C ALA A 64 -7.52 10.25 6.20
N ILE A 65 -8.53 9.79 6.92
CA ILE A 65 -8.97 8.39 6.94
C ILE A 65 -9.55 8.00 5.58
N MET A 66 -10.48 8.79 5.04
CA MET A 66 -11.11 8.52 3.73
C MET A 66 -10.06 8.47 2.60
N GLU A 67 -9.09 9.38 2.58
CA GLU A 67 -8.02 9.37 1.58
C GLU A 67 -7.11 8.12 1.65
N ARG A 68 -7.06 7.46 2.81
CA ARG A 68 -6.25 6.25 3.02
C ARG A 68 -6.99 4.97 2.68
N GLU A 69 -8.29 4.90 2.98
CA GLU A 69 -9.14 3.74 2.71
C GLU A 69 -9.62 3.73 1.26
N ASP A 70 -10.24 4.83 0.80
CA ASP A 70 -10.84 4.93 -0.53
C ASP A 70 -9.88 5.52 -1.58
N GLY A 71 -8.72 6.02 -1.12
CA GLY A 71 -7.75 6.73 -1.95
C GLY A 71 -8.13 8.19 -2.16
N LYS A 72 -7.26 8.93 -2.87
CA LYS A 72 -7.57 10.31 -3.24
C LYS A 72 -8.50 10.32 -4.44
N PRO A 73 -9.51 11.22 -4.47
CA PRO A 73 -10.28 11.43 -5.69
C PRO A 73 -9.33 11.77 -6.84
N VAL A 74 -9.60 11.21 -8.02
CA VAL A 74 -8.78 11.42 -9.22
C VAL A 74 -8.79 12.91 -9.56
N GLN A 75 -7.71 13.61 -9.21
CA GLN A 75 -7.56 15.00 -9.58
C GLN A 75 -7.06 15.06 -11.03
N PRO A 76 -7.74 15.82 -11.91
CA PRO A 76 -7.24 16.03 -13.26
C PRO A 76 -5.87 16.70 -13.16
N ILE A 77 -4.90 16.19 -13.91
CA ILE A 77 -3.65 16.91 -14.10
C ILE A 77 -4.01 18.12 -14.94
N ALA A 78 -3.86 19.32 -14.37
CA ALA A 78 -4.11 20.56 -15.09
C ALA A 78 -3.28 20.53 -16.38
N GLY A 79 -3.98 20.56 -17.52
CA GLY A 79 -3.35 20.73 -18.82
C GLY A 79 -2.61 22.06 -18.86
N SER A 80 -1.47 22.12 -19.53
CA SER A 80 -0.90 23.40 -19.94
C SER A 80 -1.54 23.83 -21.27
N ASP A 81 -1.25 25.04 -21.74
CA ASP A 81 -1.70 25.52 -23.06
C ASP A 81 -1.34 24.57 -24.23
N THR A 82 -0.37 23.67 -24.00
CA THR A 82 0.14 22.71 -24.99
C THR A 82 -0.47 21.32 -24.86
N TYR A 83 -1.03 20.95 -23.71
CA TYR A 83 -1.51 19.59 -23.45
C TYR A 83 -2.88 19.59 -22.79
N PRO A 84 -3.88 18.86 -23.33
CA PRO A 84 -5.18 18.75 -22.70
C PRO A 84 -5.05 18.04 -21.34
N PRO A 85 -5.95 18.34 -20.38
CA PRO A 85 -5.95 17.67 -19.08
C PRO A 85 -6.17 16.16 -19.25
N VAL A 86 -5.35 15.36 -18.57
CA VAL A 86 -5.44 13.90 -18.59
C VAL A 86 -5.77 13.41 -17.18
N SER A 87 -6.79 12.56 -17.06
CA SER A 87 -7.08 11.82 -15.83
C SER A 87 -6.49 10.42 -15.91
N VAL A 88 -5.60 10.05 -15.00
CA VAL A 88 -5.07 8.68 -14.89
C VAL A 88 -6.03 7.87 -14.03
N ARG A 89 -6.64 6.81 -14.59
CA ARG A 89 -7.34 5.79 -13.79
C ARG A 89 -6.33 4.71 -13.40
N MET A 90 -6.35 4.25 -12.15
CA MET A 90 -5.63 3.03 -11.80
C MET A 90 -6.28 1.86 -12.53
N ILE A 91 -5.48 1.11 -13.29
CA ILE A 91 -5.89 -0.16 -13.86
C ILE A 91 -5.78 -1.17 -12.71
N GLU A 92 -6.92 -1.71 -12.27
CA GLU A 92 -6.92 -2.87 -11.39
C GLU A 92 -6.39 -4.06 -12.19
N VAL A 93 -5.15 -4.45 -11.91
CA VAL A 93 -4.59 -5.69 -12.44
C VAL A 93 -5.20 -6.82 -11.60
N PHE A 94 -6.32 -7.37 -12.05
CA PHE A 94 -6.82 -8.63 -11.51
C PHE A 94 -5.80 -9.71 -11.84
N GLU A 95 -5.20 -10.32 -10.81
CA GLU A 95 -4.41 -11.53 -10.96
C GLU A 95 -5.33 -12.60 -11.57
N ASN A 96 -5.08 -12.95 -12.83
CA ASN A 96 -5.61 -14.17 -13.43
C ASN A 96 -4.94 -15.35 -12.72
N ALA A 97 -5.49 -15.77 -11.58
CA ALA A 97 -5.28 -17.11 -11.05
C ALA A 97 -6.10 -18.09 -11.91
N ALA A 98 -5.55 -18.43 -13.07
CA ALA A 98 -6.03 -19.53 -13.89
C ALA A 98 -4.98 -20.65 -13.87
N ASP A 99 -5.46 -21.86 -13.64
CA ASP A 99 -4.84 -23.17 -13.86
C ASP A 99 -3.75 -23.67 -12.90
N GLY A 100 -4.22 -24.21 -11.78
CA GLY A 100 -3.60 -25.35 -11.10
C GLY A 100 -4.70 -26.31 -10.66
N GLY A 101 -5.10 -27.19 -11.58
CA GLY A 101 -6.23 -28.11 -11.46
C GLY A 101 -6.21 -29.00 -10.22
N ASP A 102 -7.43 -29.26 -9.78
CA ASP A 102 -7.90 -30.17 -8.75
C ASP A 102 -7.66 -31.63 -9.14
N ASP A 103 -6.76 -32.31 -8.42
CA ASP A 103 -6.59 -33.78 -8.44
C ASP A 103 -6.78 -34.34 -7.01
N SER A 104 -7.86 -33.94 -6.31
CA SER A 104 -8.32 -34.67 -5.13
C SER A 104 -9.61 -35.42 -5.44
N GLU A 105 -9.44 -36.58 -6.08
CA GLU A 105 -10.48 -37.61 -6.19
C GLU A 105 -11.05 -37.93 -4.80
N SER A 106 -12.22 -37.39 -4.54
CA SER A 106 -13.15 -37.83 -3.51
C SER A 106 -13.70 -39.21 -3.88
N ALA A 107 -13.04 -40.28 -3.42
CA ALA A 107 -13.61 -41.62 -3.39
C ALA A 107 -13.89 -42.03 -1.93
N GLY A 108 -14.95 -41.49 -1.36
CA GLY A 108 -15.52 -41.89 -0.09
C GLY A 108 -17.00 -42.16 -0.26
N LEU A 109 -17.35 -43.35 -0.76
CA LEU A 109 -18.71 -43.90 -0.79
C LEU A 109 -18.63 -45.42 -0.90
N ALA A 110 -18.54 -46.09 0.24
CA ALA A 110 -19.02 -47.46 0.40
C ALA A 110 -19.56 -47.57 1.82
N GLU A 111 -20.88 -47.46 1.90
CA GLU A 111 -21.69 -47.90 3.03
C GLU A 111 -21.38 -49.37 3.31
N ASP A 112 -21.09 -49.71 4.56
CA ASP A 112 -21.32 -51.04 5.11
C ASP A 112 -21.50 -50.92 6.62
N PHE A 113 -22.70 -50.48 7.02
CA PHE A 113 -23.28 -50.74 8.32
C PHE A 113 -24.46 -51.68 8.10
N ARG A 114 -24.23 -52.99 8.28
CA ARG A 114 -25.28 -53.98 8.53
C ARG A 114 -24.79 -54.98 9.58
N ASP A 115 -25.54 -54.98 10.68
CA ASP A 115 -25.81 -55.98 11.73
C ASP A 115 -24.66 -56.82 12.31
#